data_AF-A0A7Y3EZI4-F1
#
_entry.id   AF-A0A7Y3EZI4-F1
#
_cell.length_a   1.000
_cell.length_b   1.000
_cell.length_c   1.000
_cell.angle_alpha   90.00
_cell.angle_beta   90.00
_cell.angle_gamma   90.00
#
_symmetry.space_group_name_H-M   'P 1'
#
loop_
_entity.id
_entity.type
_entity.pdbx_description
1 polymer ?
#
loop_
_entity_poly.entity_id
_entity_poly.type
_entity_poly.pdbx_seq_one_letter_code
_entity_poly.pdbx_strand_id
1 'polypeptide(L)'
;KLVICDEPVSALDVSIQAQIINLLKDLQKKLNLSLIFIAHDLSVVKHISDRVMVMYLGKTMELADRANIYKRPLHPYTSAMIKAVPVPDPKLARAASDTGLTGDMPSPLEPPPGCVFHSRCPYSVERCELEVPPLRRMENGDWSACHRAEELDLTIGSEAQANKP
;
A
#
# COMPACT_ATOMS: atom_id res chain seq x y z
N LYS A 1 -13.09 8.92 21.13
CA LYS A 1 -11.97 8.24 21.83
C LYS A 1 -11.09 7.61 20.77
N LEU A 2 -9.77 7.68 20.89
CA LEU A 2 -8.82 7.16 19.89
C LEU A 2 -7.94 6.09 20.52
N VAL A 3 -7.74 4.98 19.81
CA VAL A 3 -6.76 3.95 20.13
C VAL A 3 -5.79 3.84 18.96
N ILE A 4 -4.50 3.78 19.28
CA ILE A 4 -3.42 3.57 18.32
C ILE A 4 -2.81 2.21 18.64
N CYS A 5 -2.82 1.31 17.67
CA CYS A 5 -2.22 -0.01 17.77
C CYS A 5 -1.02 -0.07 16.84
N ASP A 6 0.18 -0.21 17.40
CA ASP A 6 1.43 -0.31 16.66
C ASP A 6 1.89 -1.77 16.61
N GLU A 7 1.85 -2.37 15.41
CA GLU A 7 2.19 -3.76 15.15
C GLU A 7 1.58 -4.79 16.13
N PRO A 8 0.28 -4.68 16.49
CA PRO A 8 -0.31 -5.38 17.65
C PRO A 8 -0.44 -6.90 17.47
N VAL A 9 -0.22 -7.41 16.25
CA VAL A 9 -0.41 -8.82 15.88
C VAL A 9 0.83 -9.46 15.24
N SER A 10 1.93 -8.72 15.12
CA SER A 10 3.14 -9.12 14.38
C SER A 10 3.82 -10.39 14.91
N ALA A 11 3.72 -10.64 16.22
CA ALA A 11 4.34 -11.79 16.89
C ALA A 11 3.39 -12.98 17.13
N LEU A 12 2.19 -12.97 16.52
CA LEU A 12 1.14 -13.94 16.78
C LEU A 12 0.99 -14.90 15.58
N ASP A 13 0.61 -16.14 15.85
CA ASP A 13 0.19 -17.06 14.80
C ASP A 13 -1.12 -16.59 14.14
N VAL A 14 -1.35 -17.02 12.89
CA VAL A 14 -2.48 -16.58 12.06
C VAL A 14 -3.84 -16.75 12.76
N SER A 15 -4.00 -17.81 13.57
CA SER A 15 -5.27 -18.07 14.26
C SER A 15 -5.53 -17.05 15.38
N ILE A 16 -4.49 -16.72 16.15
CA ILE A 16 -4.57 -15.72 17.21
C ILE A 16 -4.65 -14.30 16.65
N GLN A 17 -3.96 -14.00 15.55
CA GLN A 17 -4.12 -12.71 14.85
C GLN A 17 -5.58 -12.44 14.53
N ALA A 18 -6.28 -13.42 13.95
CA ALA A 18 -7.70 -13.30 13.62
C ALA A 18 -8.58 -13.05 14.86
N GLN A 19 -8.28 -13.71 15.99
CA GLN A 19 -9.01 -13.50 17.24
C GLN A 19 -8.81 -12.07 17.78
N ILE A 20 -7.57 -11.57 17.79
CA ILE A 20 -7.26 -10.20 18.23
C ILE A 20 -7.93 -9.16 17.33
N ILE A 21 -7.90 -9.34 16.01
CA ILE A 21 -8.56 -8.43 15.06
C ILE A 21 -10.07 -8.37 15.32
N ASN A 22 -10.71 -9.52 15.53
CA ASN A 22 -12.15 -9.58 15.82
C ASN A 22 -12.49 -8.92 17.16
N LEU A 23 -11.67 -9.15 18.20
CA LEU A 23 -11.82 -8.49 19.48
C LEU A 23 -11.71 -6.96 19.35
N LEU A 24 -10.70 -6.46 18.63
CA LEU A 24 -10.52 -5.02 18.41
C LEU A 24 -11.72 -4.39 17.69
N LYS A 25 -12.26 -5.06 16.66
CA LYS A 25 -13.48 -4.64 15.97
C LYS A 25 -14.70 -4.58 16.89
N ASP A 26 -14.87 -5.59 17.73
CA ASP A 26 -15.98 -5.64 18.67
C ASP A 26 -15.89 -4.52 19.70
N LEU A 27 -14.68 -4.27 20.22
CA LEU A 27 -14.43 -3.16 21.14
C LEU A 27 -14.64 -1.80 20.47
N GLN A 28 -14.19 -1.64 19.22
CA GLN A 28 -14.40 -0.43 18.43
C GLN A 28 -15.89 -0.08 18.36
N LYS A 29 -16.74 -1.06 18.03
CA LYS A 29 -18.19 -0.90 17.95
C LYS A 29 -18.83 -0.65 19.31
N LYS A 30 -18.52 -1.49 20.31
CA LYS A 30 -19.13 -1.40 21.65
C LYS A 30 -18.80 -0.10 22.37
N LEU A 31 -17.59 0.43 22.16
CA LEU A 31 -17.08 1.60 22.87
C LEU A 31 -17.03 2.87 22.02
N ASN A 32 -17.49 2.80 20.76
CA ASN A 32 -17.47 3.87 19.77
C ASN A 32 -16.07 4.52 19.65
N LEU A 33 -15.07 3.70 19.32
CA LEU A 33 -13.68 4.10 19.21
C LEU A 33 -13.29 4.42 17.76
N SER A 34 -12.44 5.43 17.59
CA SER A 34 -11.59 5.55 16.41
C SER A 34 -10.35 4.69 16.62
N LEU A 35 -9.94 3.95 15.60
CA LEU A 35 -8.78 3.07 15.63
C LEU A 35 -7.78 3.48 14.55
N ILE A 36 -6.52 3.67 14.93
CA ILE A 36 -5.38 3.69 14.01
C ILE A 36 -4.64 2.38 14.22
N PHE A 37 -4.53 1.58 13.16
CA PHE A 37 -3.88 0.27 13.18
C PHE A 37 -2.69 0.29 12.23
N ILE A 38 -1.49 0.11 12.77
CA ILE A 38 -0.22 0.12 12.03
C ILE A 38 0.24 -1.32 11.91
N ALA A 39 0.44 -1.78 10.67
CA ALA A 39 0.95 -3.12 10.37
C ALA A 39 1.60 -3.15 8.99
N HIS A 40 2.53 -4.07 8.80
CA HIS A 40 3.15 -4.37 7.51
C HIS A 40 2.41 -5.44 6.69
N ASP A 41 1.54 -6.26 7.32
CA ASP A 41 0.76 -7.27 6.61
C ASP A 41 -0.53 -6.68 6.02
N LEU A 42 -0.55 -6.54 4.70
CA LEU A 42 -1.70 -6.07 3.94
C LEU A 42 -2.95 -6.94 4.11
N SER A 43 -2.82 -8.24 4.39
CA SER A 43 -3.95 -9.15 4.62
C SER A 43 -4.69 -8.76 5.91
N VAL A 44 -3.94 -8.49 6.98
CA VAL A 44 -4.49 -8.00 8.26
C VAL A 44 -5.17 -6.65 8.09
N VAL A 45 -4.47 -5.70 7.45
CA VAL A 45 -4.98 -4.33 7.25
C VAL A 45 -6.30 -4.33 6.48
N LYS A 46 -6.44 -5.21 5.46
CA LYS A 46 -7.66 -5.35 4.65
C LYS A 46 -8.89 -5.67 5.49
N HIS A 47 -8.71 -6.42 6.57
CA HIS A 47 -9.81 -6.89 7.39
C HIS A 47 -10.24 -5.83 8.42
N ILE A 48 -9.33 -5.07 9.01
CA ILE A 48 -9.66 -4.16 10.12
C ILE A 48 -9.96 -2.72 9.70
N SER A 49 -9.42 -2.27 8.57
CA SER A 49 -9.41 -0.85 8.21
C SER A 49 -10.54 -0.46 7.25
N ASP A 50 -11.12 0.73 7.48
CA ASP A 50 -12.04 1.39 6.54
C ASP A 50 -11.29 2.12 5.43
N ARG A 51 -10.15 2.72 5.77
CA ARG A 51 -9.21 3.43 4.88
C ARG A 51 -7.78 2.98 5.17
N VAL A 52 -6.94 3.00 4.14
CA VAL A 52 -5.55 2.54 4.24
C VAL A 52 -4.62 3.67 3.80
N MET A 53 -3.66 4.00 4.66
CA MET A 53 -2.57 4.92 4.35
C MET A 53 -1.30 4.11 4.14
N VAL A 54 -0.68 4.25 2.96
CA VAL A 54 0.59 3.61 2.65
C VAL A 54 1.71 4.63 2.81
N MET A 55 2.77 4.21 3.51
CA MET A 55 3.94 5.03 3.77
C MET A 55 5.21 4.36 3.22
N TYR A 56 6.16 5.19 2.79
CA TYR A 56 7.49 4.77 2.39
C TYR A 56 8.51 5.79 2.88
N LEU A 57 9.55 5.32 3.59
CA LEU A 57 10.60 6.17 4.20
C LEU A 57 10.02 7.39 4.96
N GLY A 58 8.98 7.15 5.77
CA GLY A 58 8.33 8.18 6.57
C GLY A 58 7.46 9.18 5.80
N LYS A 59 7.23 8.98 4.49
CA LYS A 59 6.37 9.82 3.65
C LYS A 59 5.09 9.09 3.29
N THR A 60 3.96 9.80 3.28
CA THR A 60 2.68 9.26 2.79
C THR A 60 2.71 9.15 1.27
N MET A 61 2.58 7.92 0.78
CA MET A 61 2.56 7.63 -0.67
C MET A 61 1.13 7.66 -1.21
N GLU A 62 0.19 7.09 -0.45
CA GLU A 62 -1.20 6.93 -0.89
C GLU A 62 -2.14 6.82 0.32
N LEU A 63 -3.36 7.33 0.18
CA LEU A 63 -4.46 7.15 1.13
C LEU A 63 -5.75 6.91 0.34
N ALA A 64 -6.34 5.73 0.50
CA ALA A 64 -7.56 5.34 -0.21
C ALA A 64 -8.50 4.54 0.68
N ASP A 65 -9.74 4.37 0.23
CA ASP A 65 -10.64 3.41 0.85
C ASP A 65 -10.14 1.96 0.69
N ARG A 66 -10.59 1.07 1.57
CA ARG A 66 -10.16 -0.33 1.58
C ARG A 66 -10.47 -1.11 0.30
N ALA A 67 -11.38 -0.66 -0.56
CA ALA A 67 -11.71 -1.34 -1.80
C ALA A 67 -10.80 -0.86 -2.93
N ASN A 68 -10.61 0.45 -3.05
CA ASN A 68 -9.79 1.07 -4.09
C ASN A 68 -8.32 0.72 -3.91
N ILE A 69 -7.79 0.78 -2.68
CA ILE A 69 -6.35 0.55 -2.45
C ILE A 69 -5.89 -0.79 -3.03
N TYR A 70 -6.69 -1.86 -2.90
CA TYR A 70 -6.33 -3.21 -3.39
C TYR A 70 -6.71 -3.47 -4.86
N LYS A 71 -7.58 -2.65 -5.46
CA LYS A 71 -8.09 -2.87 -6.82
C LYS A 71 -7.48 -1.91 -7.84
N ARG A 72 -7.36 -0.64 -7.48
CA ARG A 72 -6.87 0.43 -8.33
C ARG A 72 -5.97 1.36 -7.50
N PRO A 73 -4.80 0.86 -7.04
CA PRO A 73 -3.81 1.70 -6.42
C PRO A 73 -3.37 2.81 -7.37
N LEU A 74 -2.99 3.96 -6.84
CA LEU A 74 -2.58 5.14 -7.60
C LEU A 74 -1.07 5.37 -7.55
N HIS A 75 -0.38 4.79 -6.57
CA HIS A 75 1.06 4.92 -6.41
C HIS A 75 1.77 3.62 -6.81
N PRO A 76 2.84 3.67 -7.64
CA PRO A 76 3.60 2.48 -8.05
C PRO A 76 4.08 1.60 -6.89
N TYR A 77 4.51 2.22 -5.79
CA TYR A 77 4.88 1.51 -4.55
C TYR A 77 3.70 0.69 -3.97
N THR A 78 2.51 1.29 -3.83
CA THR A 78 1.31 0.59 -3.35
C THR A 78 0.98 -0.59 -4.26
N SER A 79 1.00 -0.38 -5.57
CA SER A 79 0.79 -1.44 -6.57
C SER A 79 1.78 -2.59 -6.39
N ALA A 80 3.07 -2.29 -6.26
CA ALA A 80 4.10 -3.30 -6.06
C ALA A 80 3.90 -4.08 -4.74
N MET A 81 3.55 -3.39 -3.65
CA MET A 81 3.27 -4.00 -2.36
C MET A 81 2.08 -4.97 -2.43
N ILE A 82 1.01 -4.61 -3.15
CA ILE A 82 -0.17 -5.47 -3.33
C ILE A 82 0.14 -6.67 -4.21
N LYS A 83 0.90 -6.49 -5.31
CA LYS A 83 1.32 -7.58 -6.19
C LYS A 83 2.19 -8.60 -5.47
N ALA A 84 2.98 -8.17 -4.47
CA ALA A 84 3.82 -9.05 -3.66
C ALA A 84 3.02 -9.93 -2.68
N VAL A 85 1.73 -9.67 -2.46
CA VAL A 85 0.92 -10.49 -1.54
C VAL A 85 0.74 -11.90 -2.14
N PRO A 86 1.14 -12.97 -1.43
CA PRO A 86 1.07 -14.33 -1.95
C PRO A 86 -0.37 -14.74 -2.31
N VAL A 87 -0.54 -15.29 -3.51
CA VAL A 87 -1.82 -15.86 -3.94
C VAL A 87 -1.84 -17.36 -3.61
N PRO A 88 -2.89 -17.89 -2.95
CA PRO A 88 -2.97 -19.30 -2.58
C PRO A 88 -2.95 -20.26 -3.77
N ASP A 89 -3.41 -19.82 -4.95
CA ASP A 89 -3.42 -20.62 -6.17
C ASP A 89 -2.01 -20.66 -6.81
N PRO A 90 -1.38 -21.85 -6.93
CA PRO A 90 -0.05 -22.01 -7.50
C PRO A 90 0.08 -21.52 -8.95
N LYS A 91 -1.03 -21.55 -9.73
CA LYS A 91 -1.04 -21.09 -11.12
C LYS A 91 -0.97 -19.57 -11.21
N LEU A 92 -1.63 -18.88 -10.28
CA LEU A 92 -1.61 -17.41 -10.17
C LEU A 92 -0.33 -16.91 -9.49
N ALA A 93 0.27 -17.69 -8.59
CA ALA A 93 1.49 -17.33 -7.87
C ALA A 93 2.68 -17.03 -8.79
N ARG A 94 2.82 -17.74 -9.93
CA ARG A 94 3.90 -17.49 -10.90
C ARG A 94 3.76 -16.17 -11.66
N ALA A 95 2.53 -15.67 -11.84
CA ALA A 95 2.29 -14.38 -12.47
C ALA A 95 2.44 -13.21 -11.47
N ALA A 96 2.27 -13.47 -10.18
CA ALA A 96 2.34 -12.48 -9.11
C ALA A 96 3.78 -12.15 -8.63
N SER A 97 4.78 -12.94 -9.01
CA SER A 97 6.15 -12.76 -8.52
C SER A 97 6.90 -11.57 -9.10
N ASP A 98 6.45 -11.01 -10.22
CA ASP A 98 7.06 -9.82 -10.82
C ASP A 98 6.39 -8.54 -10.29
N THR A 99 7.01 -7.96 -9.27
CA THR A 99 6.59 -6.68 -8.70
C THR A 99 7.00 -5.48 -9.57
N GLY A 100 7.85 -5.70 -10.58
CA GLY A 100 8.44 -4.64 -11.42
C GLY A 100 9.38 -3.69 -10.67
N LEU A 101 9.73 -4.00 -9.41
CA LEU A 101 10.63 -3.17 -8.61
C LEU A 101 12.07 -3.31 -9.10
N THR A 102 12.76 -2.19 -9.22
CA THR A 102 14.19 -2.12 -9.55
C THR A 102 15.01 -1.68 -8.34
N GLY A 103 16.28 -2.05 -8.29
CA GLY A 103 17.24 -1.55 -7.30
C GLY A 103 16.94 -1.93 -5.83
N ASP A 104 17.86 -1.51 -4.96
CA ASP A 104 17.82 -1.81 -3.53
C ASP A 104 17.06 -0.74 -2.72
N MET A 105 16.70 -1.08 -1.48
CA MET A 105 16.06 -0.15 -0.55
C MET A 105 17.05 0.97 -0.15
N PRO A 106 16.69 2.26 -0.30
CA PRO A 106 17.53 3.36 0.16
C PRO A 106 17.59 3.40 1.69
N SER A 107 18.68 3.98 2.21
CA SER A 107 18.80 4.28 3.64
C SER A 107 17.75 5.31 4.08
N PRO A 108 16.99 5.07 5.16
CA PRO A 108 16.13 6.10 5.74
C PRO A 108 16.86 7.33 6.28
N LEU A 109 18.17 7.21 6.57
CA LEU A 109 19.00 8.32 7.04
C LEU A 109 19.37 9.29 5.92
N GLU A 110 19.42 8.80 4.68
CA GLU A 110 19.77 9.57 3.48
C GLU A 110 18.73 9.27 2.38
N PRO A 111 17.48 9.73 2.55
CA PRO A 111 16.43 9.45 1.58
C PRO A 111 16.75 10.14 0.24
N PRO A 112 16.37 9.52 -0.89
CA PRO A 112 16.56 10.14 -2.19
C PRO A 112 15.87 11.52 -2.27
N PRO A 113 16.45 12.48 -3.02
CA PRO A 113 15.78 13.76 -3.28
C PRO A 113 14.49 13.55 -4.09
N GLY A 114 13.60 14.53 -4.07
CA GLY A 114 12.34 14.45 -4.79
C GLY A 114 11.41 13.34 -4.26
N CYS A 115 10.89 12.50 -5.16
CA CYS A 115 10.08 11.35 -4.81
C CYS A 115 10.96 10.28 -4.16
N VAL A 116 10.80 10.05 -2.86
CA VAL A 116 11.59 9.06 -2.08
C VAL A 116 11.58 7.64 -2.63
N PHE A 117 10.66 7.30 -3.56
CA PHE A 117 10.56 5.99 -4.21
C PHE A 117 11.15 5.96 -5.63
N HIS A 118 11.66 7.07 -6.18
CA HIS A 118 12.07 7.17 -7.59
C HIS A 118 13.14 6.14 -7.99
N SER A 119 14.06 5.80 -7.09
CA SER A 119 15.16 4.85 -7.35
C SER A 119 14.69 3.40 -7.57
N ARG A 120 13.48 3.08 -7.13
CA ARG A 120 12.87 1.74 -7.26
C ARG A 120 11.62 1.72 -8.12
N CYS A 121 11.19 2.89 -8.59
CA CYS A 121 9.97 3.05 -9.36
C CYS A 121 10.24 2.73 -10.84
N PRO A 122 9.62 1.69 -11.42
CA PRO A 122 9.76 1.39 -12.86
C PRO A 122 9.14 2.47 -13.77
N TYR A 123 8.36 3.37 -13.20
CA TYR A 123 7.69 4.48 -13.90
C TYR A 123 8.35 5.85 -13.62
N SER A 124 9.54 5.86 -13.02
CA SER A 124 10.27 7.09 -12.68
C SER A 124 10.52 7.95 -13.93
N VAL A 125 10.45 9.26 -13.75
CA VAL A 125 10.78 10.28 -14.75
C VAL A 125 11.70 11.30 -14.10
N GLU A 126 12.38 12.13 -14.90
CA GLU A 126 13.34 13.14 -14.41
C GLU A 126 12.75 14.02 -13.28
N ARG A 127 11.48 14.42 -13.40
CA ARG A 127 10.77 15.19 -12.38
C ARG A 127 10.74 14.51 -11.00
N CYS A 128 10.73 13.18 -10.95
CA CYS A 128 10.72 12.42 -9.71
C CYS A 128 12.03 12.55 -8.92
N GLU A 129 13.15 12.84 -9.57
CA GLU A 129 14.45 13.01 -8.89
C GLU A 129 14.61 14.44 -8.33
N LEU A 130 13.92 15.40 -8.95
CA LEU A 130 14.08 16.82 -8.67
C LEU A 130 13.02 17.38 -7.72
N GLU A 131 11.79 16.84 -7.75
CA GLU A 131 10.64 17.41 -7.04
C GLU A 131 9.93 16.37 -6.17
N VAL A 132 9.64 16.73 -4.92
CA VAL A 132 8.82 15.91 -4.03
C VAL A 132 7.37 15.99 -4.50
N PRO A 133 6.74 14.88 -4.90
CA PRO A 133 5.35 14.92 -5.34
C PRO A 133 4.43 15.31 -4.16
N PRO A 134 3.59 16.34 -4.31
CA PRO A 134 2.64 16.70 -3.27
C PRO A 134 1.58 15.59 -3.12
N LEU A 135 1.13 15.37 -1.89
CA LEU A 135 -0.04 14.53 -1.64
C LEU A 135 -1.29 15.25 -2.16
N ARG A 136 -1.83 14.80 -3.29
CA ARG A 136 -2.98 15.41 -3.96
C ARG A 136 -4.20 14.51 -3.86
N ARG A 137 -5.38 15.12 -3.76
CA ARG A 137 -6.67 14.42 -3.85
C ARG A 137 -7.01 14.19 -5.32
N MET A 138 -7.31 12.94 -5.68
CA MET A 138 -7.72 12.52 -7.01
C MET A 138 -9.23 12.65 -7.21
N GLU A 139 -9.68 12.54 -8.46
CA GLU A 139 -11.11 12.64 -8.82
C GLU A 139 -11.98 11.59 -8.12
N ASN A 140 -11.46 10.39 -7.87
CA ASN A 140 -12.18 9.33 -7.16
C ASN A 140 -12.21 9.54 -5.63
N GLY A 141 -11.63 10.62 -5.12
CA GLY A 141 -11.61 10.97 -3.70
C GLY A 141 -10.43 10.42 -2.90
N ASP A 142 -9.63 9.52 -3.49
CA ASP A 142 -8.40 9.01 -2.90
C ASP A 142 -7.27 10.05 -2.99
N TRP A 143 -6.15 9.78 -2.33
CA TRP A 143 -4.99 10.66 -2.31
C TRP A 143 -3.73 9.92 -2.75
N SER A 144 -2.89 10.57 -3.55
CA SER A 144 -1.62 10.02 -4.01
C SER A 144 -0.54 11.10 -4.06
N ALA A 145 0.66 10.75 -3.59
CA ALA A 145 1.87 11.54 -3.71
C ALA A 145 2.70 11.02 -4.90
N CYS A 146 2.13 11.04 -6.10
CA CYS A 146 2.81 10.67 -7.34
C CYS A 146 2.61 11.76 -8.40
N HIS A 147 3.70 12.09 -9.12
CA HIS A 147 3.64 13.00 -10.26
C HIS A 147 2.78 12.45 -11.40
N ARG A 148 2.67 11.12 -11.51
CA ARG A 148 2.00 10.41 -12.61
C ARG A 148 0.72 9.68 -12.19
N ALA A 149 0.14 10.03 -11.04
CA ALA A 149 -1.06 9.37 -10.50
C ALA A 149 -2.24 9.36 -11.48
N GLU A 150 -2.37 10.40 -12.31
CA GLU A 150 -3.46 10.57 -13.29
C GLU A 150 -3.18 9.85 -14.62
N GLU A 151 -1.92 9.52 -14.90
CA GLU A 151 -1.49 8.91 -16.17
C GLU A 151 -1.39 7.39 -16.09
N LEU A 152 -1.05 6.86 -14.91
CA LEU A 152 -0.74 5.43 -14.74
C LEU A 152 -2.01 4.63 -14.48
N ASP A 153 -2.18 3.54 -15.25
CA ASP A 153 -3.11 2.48 -14.89
C ASP A 153 -2.37 1.38 -14.13
N LEU A 154 -2.66 1.27 -12.83
CA LEU A 154 -2.09 0.28 -11.92
C LEU A 154 -3.14 -0.70 -11.40
N THR A 155 -4.24 -0.86 -12.13
CA THR A 155 -5.34 -1.75 -11.75
C THR A 155 -4.84 -3.18 -11.53
N ILE A 156 -5.25 -3.76 -10.39
CA ILE A 156 -4.90 -5.12 -9.99
C ILE A 156 -6.02 -6.05 -10.44
N GLY A 157 -5.73 -6.94 -11.39
CA GLY A 157 -6.66 -7.98 -11.84
C GLY A 157 -7.50 -7.64 -13.08
N SER A 158 -7.15 -6.61 -13.85
CA SER A 158 -7.65 -6.44 -15.23
C SER A 158 -6.65 -7.05 -16.23
N GLU A 159 -7.16 -7.73 -17.24
CA GLU A 159 -6.42 -8.29 -18.37
C GLU A 159 -5.55 -7.23 -19.05
N ALA A 160 -4.26 -7.19 -18.73
CA ALA A 160 -3.24 -6.44 -19.46
C ALA A 160 -1.87 -7.14 -19.37
N GLN A 161 -1.87 -8.46 -19.55
CA GLN A 161 -0.75 -9.16 -20.18
C GLN A 161 -1.09 -9.34 -21.67
N ALA A 162 -1.18 -8.23 -22.39
CA ALA A 162 -1.28 -8.25 -23.85
C ALA A 162 -0.35 -7.16 -24.39
N ASN A 163 0.63 -7.60 -25.17
CA ASN A 163 1.68 -6.85 -25.85
C ASN A 163 2.88 -6.39 -25.01
N LYS A 164 3.86 -7.28 -24.94
CA LYS A 164 5.26 -6.91 -25.19
C LYS A 164 5.77 -7.80 -26.35
N PRO A 165 6.41 -7.23 -27.38
CA PRO A 165 6.80 -7.94 -28.61
C PRO A 165 7.78 -9.10 -28.36
#